data_AF-A0A1X7SZE9-F1
#
_entry.id   AF-A0A1X7SZE9-F1
#
_cell.length_a   1.000
_cell.length_b   1.000
_cell.length_c   1.000
_cell.angle_alpha   90.00
_cell.angle_beta   90.00
_cell.angle_gamma   90.00
#
_symmetry.space_group_name_H-M   'P 1'
#
loop_
_entity.id
_entity.type
_entity.pdbx_description
1 polymer ?
#
loop_
_entity_poly.entity_id
_entity_poly.type
_entity_poly.pdbx_seq_one_letter_code
_entity_poly.pdbx_strand_id
1 'polypeptide(L)'
;MALFKYCSRDTRKESTTIERKVQETIQLLKEDKTGVTQRGKYNDYTPEQRARIGKYAYENGPTKAAKHFSQIAEMKREYNEGSIVEIVVKELPTKHPGRPFFLDKALDIHVAVQDYIKGQRELHAPINTTIVMCSADTIVAARDRGLLMEHGGHIKITKS
;
A
#
# COMPACT_ATOMS: atom_id res chain seq x y z
N MET A 1 -49.72 -30.41 26.93
CA MET A 1 -48.43 -29.71 27.06
C MET A 1 -47.36 -30.57 26.41
N ALA A 2 -46.86 -30.19 25.23
CA ALA A 2 -45.76 -30.89 24.56
C ALA A 2 -44.51 -29.98 24.59
N LEU A 3 -43.48 -30.42 25.33
CA LEU A 3 -42.19 -29.74 25.39
C LEU A 3 -41.38 -30.08 24.13
N PHE A 4 -41.10 -29.06 23.33
CA PHE A 4 -40.24 -29.12 22.15
C PHE A 4 -38.79 -29.38 22.59
N LYS A 5 -38.28 -30.58 22.29
CA LYS A 5 -36.89 -30.98 22.53
C LYS A 5 -36.03 -30.47 21.38
N TYR A 6 -35.45 -29.28 21.52
CA TYR A 6 -34.47 -28.77 20.55
C TYR A 6 -33.16 -29.55 20.66
N CYS A 7 -32.75 -30.16 19.56
CA CYS A 7 -31.48 -30.87 19.41
C CYS A 7 -30.40 -29.88 18.96
N SER A 8 -29.38 -29.65 19.79
CA SER A 8 -28.24 -28.78 19.48
C SER A 8 -27.45 -29.31 18.28
N ARG A 9 -27.31 -28.51 17.22
CA ARG A 9 -26.44 -28.82 16.07
C ARG A 9 -24.98 -28.66 16.48
N ASP A 10 -24.18 -29.70 16.25
CA ASP A 10 -22.73 -29.73 16.51
C ASP A 10 -21.96 -28.78 15.56
N THR A 11 -21.82 -27.52 15.96
CA THR A 11 -21.12 -26.46 15.21
C THR A 11 -19.61 -26.69 15.02
N ARG A 12 -19.02 -27.70 15.68
CA ARG A 12 -17.57 -27.97 15.66
C ARG A 12 -17.07 -28.71 14.41
N LYS A 13 -17.95 -29.45 13.72
CA LYS A 13 -17.56 -30.20 12.50
C LYS A 13 -17.56 -29.31 11.24
N GLU A 14 -18.39 -28.28 11.25
CA GLU A 14 -18.48 -27.32 10.15
C GLU A 14 -17.29 -26.35 10.15
N SER A 15 -16.82 -25.93 11.34
CA SER A 15 -15.68 -25.00 11.46
C SER A 15 -14.37 -25.57 10.89
N THR A 16 -14.07 -26.84 11.17
CA THR A 16 -12.83 -27.49 10.70
C THR A 16 -12.79 -27.70 9.19
N THR A 17 -13.97 -27.89 8.57
CA THR A 17 -14.09 -28.05 7.11
C THR A 17 -13.85 -26.72 6.38
N ILE A 18 -14.27 -25.61 6.98
CA ILE A 18 -14.07 -24.26 6.43
C ILE A 18 -12.59 -23.88 6.52
N GLU A 19 -11.95 -24.11 7.67
CA GLU A 19 -10.52 -23.82 7.88
C GLU A 19 -9.63 -24.53 6.87
N ARG A 20 -9.93 -25.80 6.54
CA ARG A 20 -9.16 -26.57 5.57
C ARG A 20 -9.26 -26.00 4.15
N LYS A 21 -10.44 -25.53 3.74
CA LYS A 21 -10.66 -24.91 2.42
C LYS A 21 -9.94 -23.56 2.29
N VAL A 22 -9.92 -22.78 3.37
CA VAL A 22 -9.20 -21.50 3.41
C VAL A 22 -7.70 -21.72 3.22
N GLN A 23 -7.13 -22.74 3.86
CA GLN A 23 -5.72 -23.08 3.74
C GLN A 23 -5.33 -23.51 2.31
N GLU A 24 -6.17 -24.34 1.67
CA GLU A 24 -5.96 -24.82 0.30
C GLU A 24 -5.98 -23.67 -0.72
N THR A 25 -6.84 -22.67 -0.51
CA THR A 25 -6.94 -21.48 -1.37
C THR A 25 -5.70 -20.57 -1.26
N ILE A 26 -5.13 -20.44 -0.05
CA ILE A 26 -3.90 -19.67 0.19
C ILE A 26 -2.70 -20.30 -0.50
N GLN A 27 -2.65 -21.63 -0.59
CA GLN A 27 -1.57 -22.35 -1.28
C GLN A 27 -1.60 -22.10 -2.79
N LEU A 28 -2.78 -22.19 -3.42
CA LEU A 28 -2.93 -21.90 -4.86
C LEU A 28 -2.49 -20.47 -5.23
N LEU A 29 -2.82 -19.47 -4.40
CA LEU A 29 -2.44 -18.08 -4.64
C LEU A 29 -0.93 -17.80 -4.52
N LYS A 30 -0.16 -18.70 -3.88
CA LYS A 30 1.30 -18.56 -3.78
C LYS A 30 2.02 -19.04 -5.04
N GLU A 31 1.43 -19.97 -5.77
CA GLU A 31 2.05 -20.62 -6.93
C GLU A 31 1.95 -19.77 -8.21
N ASP A 32 0.96 -18.87 -8.29
CA ASP A 32 0.73 -17.98 -9.45
C ASP A 32 1.67 -16.76 -9.56
N LYS A 33 2.72 -16.64 -8.72
CA LYS A 33 3.66 -15.49 -8.76
C LYS A 33 4.74 -15.60 -9.84
N THR A 34 4.51 -16.37 -10.90
CA THR A 34 5.43 -16.57 -12.03
C THR A 34 5.17 -15.53 -13.13
N GLY A 35 5.45 -14.25 -12.88
CA GLY A 35 5.32 -13.27 -13.98
C GLY A 35 5.52 -11.78 -13.68
N VAL A 36 5.71 -11.37 -12.43
CA VAL A 36 5.90 -9.93 -12.13
C VAL A 36 7.39 -9.58 -12.21
N THR A 37 7.82 -8.98 -13.32
CA THR A 37 9.16 -8.38 -13.41
C THR A 37 9.22 -7.19 -12.47
N GLN A 38 9.94 -7.35 -11.36
CA GLN A 38 10.17 -6.24 -10.43
C GLN A 38 11.05 -5.20 -11.13
N ARG A 39 10.61 -3.94 -11.06
CA ARG A 39 11.35 -2.78 -11.60
C ARG A 39 12.76 -2.78 -10.99
N GLY A 40 13.80 -2.74 -11.84
CA GLY A 40 15.20 -2.82 -11.41
C GLY A 40 15.57 -1.79 -10.33
N LYS A 41 16.59 -2.11 -9.53
CA LYS A 41 17.09 -1.25 -8.46
C LYS A 41 17.59 0.08 -9.05
N TYR A 42 17.12 1.19 -8.48
CA TYR A 42 17.64 2.52 -8.80
C TYR A 42 18.80 2.82 -7.86
N ASN A 43 19.83 3.52 -8.37
CA ASN A 43 21.09 3.87 -7.68
C ASN A 43 22.19 2.80 -7.68
N ASP A 44 22.42 2.13 -8.81
CA ASP A 44 23.56 1.20 -8.98
C ASP A 44 24.93 1.91 -8.97
N TYR A 45 24.98 3.25 -8.96
CA TYR A 45 26.23 4.02 -9.03
C TYR A 45 26.60 4.65 -7.68
N THR A 46 27.87 4.52 -7.30
CA THR A 46 28.44 5.26 -6.16
C THR A 46 28.39 6.78 -6.42
N PRO A 47 28.43 7.62 -5.38
CA PRO A 47 28.48 9.08 -5.56
C PRO A 47 29.63 9.54 -6.46
N GLU A 48 30.80 8.91 -6.34
CA GLU A 48 31.99 9.20 -7.17
C GLU A 48 31.76 8.85 -8.64
N GLN A 49 31.14 7.70 -8.91
CA GLN A 49 30.76 7.26 -10.25
C GLN A 49 29.77 8.24 -10.89
N ARG A 50 28.79 8.73 -10.13
CA ARG A 50 27.84 9.75 -10.61
C ARG A 50 28.53 11.08 -10.90
N ALA A 51 29.47 11.50 -10.05
CA ALA A 51 30.25 12.71 -10.28
C ALA A 51 31.09 12.62 -11.58
N ARG A 52 31.71 11.46 -11.83
CA ARG A 52 32.47 11.20 -13.06
C ARG A 52 31.56 11.20 -14.31
N ILE A 53 30.38 10.58 -14.23
CA ILE A 53 29.38 10.62 -15.30
C ILE A 53 28.93 12.07 -15.56
N GLY A 54 28.64 12.82 -14.50
CA GLY A 54 28.21 14.21 -14.57
C GLY A 54 29.25 15.11 -15.24
N LYS A 55 30.51 15.01 -14.83
CA LYS A 55 31.63 15.76 -15.43
C LYS A 55 31.74 15.49 -16.94
N TYR A 56 31.73 14.22 -17.32
CA TYR A 56 31.87 13.83 -18.72
C TYR A 56 30.63 14.23 -19.57
N ALA A 57 29.42 14.15 -19.00
CA ALA A 57 28.19 14.59 -19.66
C ALA A 57 28.15 16.10 -19.87
N TYR A 58 28.71 16.88 -18.94
CA TYR A 58 28.87 18.33 -19.09
C TYR A 58 29.81 18.67 -20.25
N GLU A 59 30.93 17.95 -20.38
CA GLU A 59 31.94 18.21 -21.43
C GLU A 59 31.55 17.69 -22.82
N ASN A 60 30.93 16.50 -22.90
CA ASN A 60 30.72 15.77 -24.16
C ASN A 60 29.25 15.60 -24.55
N GLY A 61 28.32 15.96 -23.66
CA GLY A 61 26.88 15.78 -23.82
C GLY A 61 26.38 14.43 -23.29
N PRO A 62 25.09 14.36 -22.92
CA PRO A 62 24.51 13.21 -22.20
C PRO A 62 24.48 11.93 -23.03
N THR A 63 24.24 12.02 -24.34
CA THR A 63 24.19 10.85 -25.23
C THR A 63 25.54 10.18 -25.40
N LYS A 64 26.62 10.97 -25.53
CA LYS A 64 27.99 10.44 -25.60
C LYS A 64 28.40 9.83 -24.25
N ALA A 65 28.04 10.47 -23.15
CA ALA A 65 28.26 9.94 -21.81
C ALA A 65 27.60 8.57 -21.61
N ALA A 66 26.32 8.43 -21.97
CA ALA A 66 25.61 7.15 -21.85
C ALA A 66 26.32 6.03 -22.64
N LYS A 67 26.75 6.29 -23.88
CA LYS A 67 27.49 5.31 -24.70
C LYS A 67 28.84 4.96 -24.10
N HIS A 68 29.60 5.97 -23.67
CA HIS A 68 30.93 5.81 -23.09
C HIS A 68 30.89 4.95 -21.82
N PHE A 69 30.03 5.29 -20.86
CA PHE A 69 29.93 4.55 -19.59
C PHE A 69 29.19 3.21 -19.69
N SER A 70 28.40 2.97 -20.74
CA SER A 70 27.85 1.63 -21.00
C SER A 70 28.91 0.64 -21.50
N GLN A 71 29.99 1.14 -22.12
CA GLN A 71 31.06 0.33 -22.70
C GLN A 71 32.18 0.01 -21.70
N ILE A 72 32.38 0.85 -20.68
CA ILE A 72 33.42 0.68 -19.66
C ILE A 72 33.09 -0.51 -18.76
N ALA A 73 33.93 -1.55 -18.81
CA ALA A 73 33.77 -2.77 -18.02
C ALA A 73 33.91 -2.54 -16.51
N GLU A 74 34.71 -1.56 -16.09
CA GLU A 74 34.91 -1.16 -14.68
C GLU A 74 33.65 -0.55 -14.03
N MET A 75 32.66 -0.15 -14.85
CA MET A 75 31.35 0.29 -14.38
C MET A 75 30.29 -0.82 -14.42
N LYS A 76 30.63 -2.01 -14.93
CA LYS A 76 29.72 -3.15 -14.92
C LYS A 76 29.74 -3.80 -13.53
N ARG A 77 28.72 -3.46 -12.75
CA ARG A 77 28.17 -4.22 -11.60
C ARG A 77 29.17 -5.17 -10.93
N GLU A 78 30.05 -4.62 -10.10
CA GLU A 78 30.57 -5.42 -8.99
C GLU A 78 29.41 -5.65 -8.02
N TYR A 79 29.01 -6.92 -7.91
CA TYR A 79 28.09 -7.38 -6.87
C TYR A 79 28.78 -7.20 -5.52
N ASN A 80 28.46 -6.12 -4.81
CA ASN A 80 28.84 -5.99 -3.41
C ASN A 80 27.92 -6.88 -2.57
N GLU A 81 28.35 -8.12 -2.35
CA GLU A 81 27.80 -9.03 -1.31
C GLU A 81 27.97 -8.46 0.11
N GLY A 82 28.73 -7.36 0.28
CA GLY A 82 29.10 -6.79 1.58
C GLY A 82 28.28 -5.60 2.09
N SER A 83 27.06 -5.37 1.60
CA SER A 83 26.20 -4.28 2.13
C SER A 83 24.82 -4.76 2.56
N ILE A 84 24.77 -5.88 3.28
CA ILE A 84 23.72 -6.09 4.27
C ILE A 84 24.04 -5.17 5.44
N VAL A 85 23.87 -3.87 5.23
CA VAL A 85 23.55 -3.00 6.36
C VAL A 85 22.12 -3.39 6.70
N GLU A 86 21.89 -3.96 7.88
CA GLU A 86 20.56 -3.99 8.44
C GLU A 86 20.12 -2.52 8.56
N ILE A 87 19.44 -2.03 7.53
CA ILE A 87 18.86 -0.70 7.56
C ILE A 87 17.70 -0.84 8.54
N VAL A 88 17.96 -0.50 9.79
CA VAL A 88 16.94 -0.15 10.76
C VAL A 88 16.29 1.13 10.22
N VAL A 89 15.36 0.99 9.28
CA VAL A 89 14.55 2.09 8.77
C VAL A 89 13.66 2.50 9.93
N LYS A 90 14.12 3.46 10.74
CA LYS A 90 13.31 4.00 11.83
C LYS A 90 12.02 4.59 11.27
N GLU A 91 12.11 5.42 10.23
CA GLU A 91 10.95 5.96 9.50
C GLU A 91 11.35 6.32 8.06
N LEU A 92 10.41 6.11 7.12
CA LEU A 92 10.57 6.57 5.73
C LEU A 92 10.23 8.06 5.63
N PRO A 93 10.99 8.86 4.86
CA PRO A 93 10.65 10.26 4.65
C PRO A 93 9.27 10.38 4.00
N THR A 94 8.36 11.09 4.66
CA THR A 94 7.00 11.32 4.16
C THR A 94 7.04 12.29 3.00
N LYS A 95 6.76 11.80 1.79
CA LYS A 95 6.56 12.67 0.63
C LYS A 95 5.35 13.56 0.88
N HIS A 96 5.47 14.87 0.66
CA HIS A 96 4.33 15.78 0.74
C HIS A 96 3.21 15.32 -0.21
N PRO A 97 2.00 15.05 0.30
CA PRO A 97 0.87 14.71 -0.56
C PRO A 97 0.57 15.91 -1.44
N GLY A 98 0.57 15.72 -2.76
CA GLY A 98 0.46 16.83 -3.71
C GLY A 98 -0.83 17.63 -3.54
N ARG A 99 -1.99 16.97 -3.68
CA ARG A 99 -3.29 17.59 -3.45
C ARG A 99 -3.70 17.36 -1.99
N PRO A 100 -4.13 18.39 -1.25
CA PRO A 100 -4.69 18.19 0.09
C PRO A 100 -5.92 17.28 0.03
N PHE A 101 -6.16 16.54 1.11
CA PHE A 101 -7.33 15.67 1.22
C PHE A 101 -8.62 16.50 1.10
N PHE A 102 -9.64 15.89 0.49
CA PHE A 102 -10.92 16.55 0.19
C PHE A 102 -11.77 16.80 1.45
N LEU A 103 -11.50 16.04 2.51
CA LEU A 103 -12.11 16.22 3.82
C LEU A 103 -11.37 17.34 4.55
N ASP A 104 -12.10 18.39 4.89
CA ASP A 104 -11.54 19.57 5.54
C ASP A 104 -10.89 19.20 6.88
N LYS A 105 -9.72 19.81 7.17
CA LYS A 105 -8.96 19.54 8.39
C LYS A 105 -9.68 20.05 9.64
N ALA A 106 -10.54 21.05 9.47
CA ALA A 106 -11.22 21.73 10.57
C ALA A 106 -12.10 20.80 11.44
N LEU A 107 -12.63 19.72 10.85
CA LEU A 107 -13.56 18.82 11.52
C LEU A 107 -12.91 17.51 11.96
N ASP A 108 -11.60 17.32 11.78
CA ASP A 108 -10.86 16.08 12.04
C ASP A 108 -11.49 14.82 11.42
N ILE A 109 -12.36 14.97 10.41
CA ILE A 109 -13.11 13.85 9.83
C ILE A 109 -12.16 12.89 9.14
N HIS A 110 -11.16 13.45 8.45
CA HIS A 110 -10.12 12.68 7.81
C HIS A 110 -9.35 11.79 8.79
N VAL A 111 -9.03 12.29 9.99
CA VAL A 111 -8.30 11.52 11.02
C VAL A 111 -9.15 10.34 11.49
N ALA A 112 -10.43 10.57 11.78
CA ALA A 112 -11.34 9.50 12.21
C ALA A 112 -11.50 8.39 11.15
N VAL A 113 -11.61 8.75 9.88
CA VAL A 113 -11.66 7.77 8.78
C VAL A 113 -10.35 6.99 8.69
N GLN A 114 -9.21 7.66 8.84
CA GLN A 114 -7.91 6.98 8.82
C GLN A 114 -7.74 6.01 9.98
N ASP A 115 -8.15 6.39 11.19
CA ASP A 115 -8.02 5.54 12.37
C ASP A 115 -8.94 4.32 12.27
N TYR A 116 -10.14 4.47 11.70
CA TYR A 116 -10.99 3.33 11.36
C TYR A 116 -10.27 2.37 10.38
N ILE A 117 -9.67 2.89 9.31
CA ILE A 117 -8.92 2.08 8.32
C ILE A 117 -7.74 1.38 8.98
N LYS A 118 -6.99 2.04 9.87
CA LYS A 118 -5.90 1.42 10.62
C LYS A 118 -6.40 0.26 11.49
N GLY A 119 -7.49 0.47 12.24
CA GLY A 119 -8.11 -0.59 13.05
C GLY A 119 -8.55 -1.79 12.21
N GLN A 120 -9.11 -1.57 11.02
CA GLN A 120 -9.44 -2.67 10.10
C GLN A 120 -8.20 -3.43 9.62
N ARG A 121 -7.06 -2.75 9.42
CA ARG A 121 -5.79 -3.41 9.03
C ARG A 121 -5.19 -4.23 10.17
N GLU A 122 -5.28 -3.74 11.40
CA GLU A 122 -4.84 -4.46 12.61
C GLU A 122 -5.63 -5.76 12.78
N LEU A 123 -6.92 -5.74 12.43
CA LEU A 123 -7.78 -6.92 12.43
C LEU A 123 -7.61 -7.81 11.19
N HIS A 124 -6.68 -7.47 10.29
CA HIS A 124 -6.48 -8.14 9.00
C HIS A 124 -7.77 -8.24 8.15
N ALA A 125 -8.70 -7.29 8.32
CA ALA A 125 -9.93 -7.25 7.56
C ALA A 125 -9.64 -6.78 6.11
N PRO A 126 -10.37 -7.32 5.10
CA PRO A 126 -10.23 -6.86 3.73
C PRO A 126 -10.79 -5.44 3.57
N ILE A 127 -9.97 -4.53 3.04
CA ILE A 127 -10.34 -3.12 2.85
C ILE A 127 -10.59 -2.84 1.38
N ASN A 128 -11.87 -2.72 1.02
CA ASN A 128 -12.30 -2.28 -0.30
C ASN A 128 -12.66 -0.79 -0.28
N THR A 129 -12.51 -0.13 -1.42
CA THR A 129 -12.99 1.23 -1.69
C THR A 129 -14.43 1.48 -1.24
N THR A 130 -15.34 0.52 -1.39
CA THR A 130 -16.73 0.66 -0.91
C THR A 130 -16.80 0.81 0.60
N ILE A 131 -16.02 0.01 1.34
CA ILE A 131 -15.97 0.08 2.81
C ILE A 131 -15.44 1.44 3.25
N VAL A 132 -14.41 1.94 2.57
CA VAL A 132 -13.82 3.26 2.85
C VAL A 132 -14.84 4.38 2.61
N MET A 133 -15.58 4.34 1.49
CA MET A 133 -16.61 5.34 1.20
C MET A 133 -17.75 5.30 2.22
N CYS A 134 -18.32 4.13 2.49
CA CYS A 134 -19.39 3.99 3.48
C CYS A 134 -18.95 4.44 4.88
N SER A 135 -17.70 4.16 5.26
CA SER A 135 -17.16 4.59 6.55
C SER A 135 -16.96 6.11 6.60
N ALA A 136 -16.55 6.72 5.50
CA ALA A 136 -16.47 8.17 5.40
C ALA A 136 -17.86 8.81 5.48
N ASP A 137 -18.84 8.29 4.74
CA ASP A 137 -20.22 8.79 4.77
C ASP A 137 -20.83 8.69 6.18
N THR A 138 -20.64 7.56 6.86
CA THR A 138 -21.18 7.35 8.21
C THR A 138 -20.51 8.24 9.24
N ILE A 139 -19.19 8.44 9.16
CA ILE A 139 -18.45 9.32 10.09
C ILE A 139 -18.84 10.78 9.87
N VAL A 140 -18.98 11.24 8.62
CA VAL A 140 -19.46 12.60 8.32
C VAL A 140 -20.89 12.76 8.84
N ALA A 141 -21.79 11.83 8.51
CA ALA A 141 -23.19 11.88 8.93
C ALA A 141 -23.36 11.87 10.46
N ALA A 142 -22.51 11.16 11.18
CA ALA A 142 -22.54 11.10 12.64
C ALA A 142 -22.08 12.40 13.31
N ARG A 143 -21.17 13.15 12.68
CA ARG A 143 -20.70 14.44 13.20
C ARG A 143 -21.61 15.58 12.78
N ASP A 144 -21.76 15.77 11.48
CA ASP A 144 -22.65 16.77 10.90
C ASP A 144 -23.17 16.27 9.55
N ARG A 145 -24.46 15.92 9.57
CA ARG A 145 -25.17 15.43 8.40
C ARG A 145 -25.29 16.50 7.31
N GLY A 146 -25.32 17.79 7.66
CA GLY A 146 -25.47 18.92 6.75
C GLY A 146 -24.27 19.19 5.85
N LEU A 147 -23.13 18.55 6.12
CA LEU A 147 -21.93 18.64 5.28
C LEU A 147 -22.03 17.79 4.00
N LEU A 148 -22.81 16.71 4.03
CA LEU A 148 -23.01 15.82 2.90
C LEU A 148 -23.92 16.46 1.85
N MET A 149 -23.57 16.27 0.57
CA MET A 149 -24.35 16.77 -0.56
C MET A 149 -25.80 16.28 -0.57
N GLU A 150 -26.07 15.08 -0.06
CA GLU A 150 -27.43 14.52 0.08
C GLU A 150 -28.33 15.33 1.03
N HIS A 151 -27.73 16.15 1.89
CA HIS A 151 -28.42 16.98 2.88
C HIS A 151 -28.22 18.48 2.62
N GLY A 152 -27.79 18.85 1.41
CA GLY A 152 -27.55 20.25 1.03
C GLY A 152 -26.15 20.76 1.33
N GLY A 153 -25.23 19.89 1.71
CA GLY A 153 -23.83 20.22 1.96
C GLY A 153 -22.95 20.27 0.71
N HIS A 154 -21.68 20.58 0.91
CA HIS A 154 -20.69 20.75 -0.16
C HIS A 154 -19.75 19.54 -0.34
N ILE A 155 -19.80 18.56 0.59
CA ILE A 155 -18.96 17.37 0.54
C ILE A 155 -19.65 16.30 -0.28
N LYS A 156 -18.99 15.87 -1.36
CA LYS A 156 -19.37 14.69 -2.13
C LYS A 156 -18.31 13.61 -1.96
N ILE A 157 -18.69 12.49 -1.37
CA ILE A 157 -17.80 11.34 -1.24
C ILE A 157 -17.85 10.57 -2.56
N THR A 158 -16.75 10.58 -3.30
CA THR A 158 -16.61 9.86 -4.57
C THR A 158 -15.35 9.01 -4.56
N LYS A 159 -15.32 7.97 -5.41
CA LYS A 159 -14.05 7.35 -5.79
C LYS A 159 -13.19 8.41 -6.48
N SER A 160 -11.97 8.58 -5.99
CA SER A 160 -10.93 9.37 -6.66
C SER A 160 -10.33 8.59 -7.83
#